data_AF-A0A9E2AI02-F1
#
_entry.id   AF-A0A9E2AI02-F1
#
_cell.length_a   1.000
_cell.length_b   1.000
_cell.length_c   1.000
_cell.angle_alpha   90.00
_cell.angle_beta   90.00
_cell.angle_gamma   90.00
#
_symmetry.space_group_name_H-M   'P 1'
#
loop_
_entity.id
_entity.type
_entity.pdbx_description
1 polymer ?
#
loop_
_entity_poly.entity_id
_entity_poly.type
_entity_poly.pdbx_seq_one_letter_code
_entity_poly.pdbx_strand_id
1 'polypeptide(L)'
;MKDIIATILILWSVSAFSQGYTSQSVLADGDIYKISSDRAGIYKLSYSFLSDALNISLESVDPRNIRLFGNGNSMLPENIDEERIDDLKEIQIHVSGEEDGRFDVQDYILFYGQPADKRIWDSSRNIFSVETNIYSDRVYYFLKIGDAPGQRIQTIEETGSPEYVSTGFDAFLKYEKEEINLLNDFVSTSGTGQNWYGDLFKGIRQRDYSDKFIFPNLISSDAGHVKVVFASRSDATTALKVKIEGQEFSRLIGSVDLSDPEGRYARIGIIEESFNAQGDNLNIQLDFPQINGNSTGWLDLIEVNARRAIRYENQPLIFSDHHTQQFATSQIIIETLNPQLKVWDISNPLQPISIITNHTQNRTSFNASTSLLRTFIAFNEDQSLTPVALGQLPNQNLHGLDGINMLIVHPSNLEEQAQQLANHRMLHSGISVETIRIEEIFNEFASGSPDVTAIRDFAKMLYDRNEGFKYLLLFGDATFDFKNIAGLSPSLNLVPTYETRESLDPIRGFPTDDYFGLLTSGEGADLKGALDIAIGRLPAKNEQEAIVLVNKIINYDTNPGYQDSWLNQLTFS
;
A
#
# COMPACT_ATOMS: atom_id res chain seq x y z
N MET A 1 53.46 36.92 -15.72
CA MET A 1 53.38 36.30 -14.39
C MET A 1 51.94 36.54 -13.94
N LYS A 2 50.94 35.74 -14.35
CA LYS A 2 50.65 34.34 -13.98
C LYS A 2 50.77 34.14 -12.47
N ASP A 3 49.62 34.01 -11.79
CA ASP A 3 49.27 32.92 -10.85
C ASP A 3 47.85 33.23 -10.29
N ILE A 4 46.80 32.66 -10.90
CA ILE A 4 46.06 31.43 -10.50
C ILE A 4 45.20 31.65 -9.25
N ILE A 5 43.92 31.99 -9.48
CA ILE A 5 42.84 31.83 -8.51
C ILE A 5 42.24 30.44 -8.77
N ALA A 6 42.38 29.56 -7.79
CA ALA A 6 41.87 28.19 -7.85
C ALA A 6 40.35 28.19 -7.62
N THR A 7 39.60 27.76 -8.63
CA THR A 7 38.17 27.44 -8.53
C THR A 7 38.02 26.11 -7.79
N ILE A 8 37.40 26.14 -6.61
CA ILE A 8 37.00 24.94 -5.87
C ILE A 8 35.76 24.36 -6.58
N LEU A 9 35.97 23.34 -7.40
CA LEU A 9 34.90 22.47 -7.90
C LEU A 9 34.53 21.49 -6.77
N ILE A 10 33.38 21.71 -6.14
CA ILE A 10 32.73 20.71 -5.31
C ILE A 10 32.12 19.69 -6.26
N LEU A 11 32.86 18.61 -6.52
CA LEU A 11 32.33 17.40 -7.13
C LEU A 11 31.31 16.80 -6.16
N TRP A 12 30.03 16.95 -6.48
CA TRP A 12 29.00 16.07 -5.96
C TRP A 12 29.26 14.69 -6.54
N SER A 13 29.93 13.83 -5.76
CA SER A 13 29.87 12.39 -6.01
C SER A 13 28.44 11.96 -5.73
N VAL A 14 27.62 11.86 -6.78
CA VAL A 14 26.43 11.01 -6.76
C VAL A 14 26.98 9.59 -6.59
N SER A 15 27.01 9.13 -5.35
CA SER A 15 27.25 7.72 -5.07
C SER A 15 25.98 7.03 -5.54
N ALA A 16 26.05 6.35 -6.68
CA ALA A 16 25.05 5.34 -7.04
C ALA A 16 25.07 4.31 -5.90
N PHE A 17 24.04 4.33 -5.06
CA PHE A 17 23.85 3.34 -4.02
C PHE A 17 23.47 2.03 -4.72
N SER A 18 24.45 1.22 -5.09
CA SER A 18 24.28 -0.23 -5.09
C SER A 18 24.54 -0.68 -3.65
N GLN A 19 23.53 -0.54 -2.80
CA GLN A 19 23.49 -1.34 -1.59
C GLN A 19 23.09 -2.74 -2.08
N GLY A 20 24.04 -3.68 -2.09
CA GLY A 20 23.80 -5.01 -2.65
C GLY A 20 22.62 -5.70 -1.97
N TYR A 21 21.88 -6.50 -2.74
CA TYR A 21 20.74 -7.27 -2.27
C TYR A 21 21.08 -8.17 -1.08
N THR A 22 20.17 -8.27 -0.12
CA THR A 22 20.19 -9.21 1.00
C THR A 22 20.33 -10.63 0.46
N SER A 23 21.22 -11.42 1.06
CA SER A 23 21.52 -12.80 0.62
C SER A 23 20.80 -13.88 1.43
N GLN A 24 20.18 -13.49 2.55
CA GLN A 24 19.38 -14.38 3.38
C GLN A 24 18.21 -13.60 3.97
N SER A 25 16.99 -14.00 3.61
CA SER A 25 15.78 -13.39 4.16
C SER A 25 15.66 -13.62 5.66
N VAL A 26 15.07 -12.67 6.38
CA VAL A 26 14.66 -12.87 7.78
C VAL A 26 13.63 -14.00 7.94
N LEU A 27 12.96 -14.42 6.87
CA LEU A 27 12.01 -15.55 6.83
C LEU A 27 12.69 -16.91 6.57
N ALA A 28 14.02 -16.95 6.44
CA ALA A 28 14.76 -18.18 6.10
C ALA A 28 14.80 -19.23 7.23
N ASP A 29 14.47 -18.84 8.45
CA ASP A 29 14.52 -19.69 9.65
C ASP A 29 13.54 -19.23 10.74
N GLY A 30 13.41 -20.04 11.79
CA GLY A 30 12.54 -19.81 12.94
C GLY A 30 11.11 -20.32 12.74
N ASP A 31 10.26 -20.05 13.72
CA ASP A 31 8.81 -20.25 13.61
C ASP A 31 8.16 -18.93 13.16
N ILE A 32 7.64 -18.93 11.93
CA ILE A 32 7.09 -17.73 11.28
C ILE A 32 5.56 -17.79 11.24
N TYR A 33 4.91 -16.72 11.65
CA TYR A 33 3.46 -16.57 11.60
C TYR A 33 3.07 -15.25 10.94
N LYS A 34 2.08 -15.29 10.04
CA LYS A 34 1.58 -14.09 9.35
C LYS A 34 0.35 -13.55 10.07
N ILE A 35 0.33 -12.24 10.27
CA ILE A 35 -0.82 -11.49 10.82
C ILE A 35 -1.08 -10.24 9.98
N SER A 36 -2.24 -9.60 10.15
CA SER A 36 -2.56 -8.34 9.46
C SER A 36 -3.36 -7.35 10.30
N SER A 37 -3.21 -6.06 10.00
CA SER A 37 -4.06 -4.96 10.48
C SER A 37 -5.01 -4.48 9.38
N ASP A 38 -6.19 -3.98 9.79
CA ASP A 38 -7.20 -3.39 8.90
C ASP A 38 -7.27 -1.85 8.99
N ARG A 39 -6.80 -1.28 10.10
CA ARG A 39 -6.85 0.16 10.38
C ARG A 39 -5.69 0.60 11.27
N ALA A 40 -5.46 1.91 11.32
CA ALA A 40 -4.48 2.53 12.22
C ALA A 40 -4.83 2.29 13.69
N GLY A 41 -3.87 1.91 14.52
CA GLY A 41 -4.07 1.80 15.97
C GLY A 41 -3.02 0.97 16.68
N ILE A 42 -3.17 0.84 17.99
CA ILE A 42 -2.35 -0.06 18.79
C ILE A 42 -2.99 -1.44 18.75
N TYR A 43 -2.24 -2.46 18.35
CA TYR A 43 -2.67 -3.84 18.29
C TYR A 43 -2.06 -4.64 19.43
N LYS A 44 -2.85 -5.54 20.02
CA LYS A 44 -2.47 -6.41 21.13
C LYS A 44 -2.43 -7.86 20.69
N LEU A 45 -1.28 -8.50 20.87
CA LEU A 45 -1.12 -9.95 20.83
C LEU A 45 -1.17 -10.46 22.28
N SER A 46 -2.35 -10.87 22.74
CA SER A 46 -2.50 -11.51 24.05
C SER A 46 -2.01 -12.95 24.03
N TYR A 47 -1.80 -13.54 25.21
CA TYR A 47 -1.59 -14.99 25.36
C TYR A 47 -2.60 -15.79 24.53
N SER A 48 -3.90 -15.51 24.69
CA SER A 48 -4.97 -16.22 23.97
C SER A 48 -4.92 -16.02 22.47
N PHE A 49 -4.47 -14.86 21.97
CA PHE A 49 -4.30 -14.66 20.54
C PHE A 49 -3.19 -15.56 19.98
N LEU A 50 -2.04 -15.60 20.66
CA LEU A 50 -0.92 -16.45 20.26
C LEU A 50 -1.28 -17.94 20.38
N SER A 51 -1.90 -18.37 21.49
CA SER A 51 -2.25 -19.77 21.71
C SER A 51 -3.42 -20.25 20.86
N ASP A 52 -4.51 -19.48 20.77
CA ASP A 52 -5.77 -19.98 20.21
C ASP A 52 -5.92 -19.59 18.72
N ALA A 53 -5.47 -18.40 18.34
CA ALA A 53 -5.62 -17.91 16.95
C ALA A 53 -4.44 -18.27 16.06
N LEU A 54 -3.21 -18.23 16.59
CA LEU A 54 -2.00 -18.64 15.86
C LEU A 54 -1.55 -20.08 16.16
N ASN A 55 -2.19 -20.75 17.12
CA ASN A 55 -1.86 -22.13 17.51
C ASN A 55 -0.39 -22.30 17.94
N ILE A 56 0.15 -21.31 18.67
CA ILE A 56 1.52 -21.31 19.19
C ILE A 56 1.56 -21.99 20.56
N SER A 57 2.48 -22.94 20.74
CA SER A 57 2.75 -23.50 22.07
C SER A 57 3.66 -22.56 22.86
N LEU A 58 3.10 -21.90 23.88
CA LEU A 58 3.81 -20.85 24.65
C LEU A 58 4.65 -21.38 25.81
N GLU A 59 4.55 -22.67 26.17
CA GLU A 59 5.20 -23.25 27.37
C GLU A 59 6.73 -23.07 27.39
N SER A 60 7.36 -23.00 26.21
CA SER A 60 8.81 -22.85 26.05
C SER A 60 9.22 -21.56 25.34
N VAL A 61 8.28 -20.64 25.11
CA VAL A 61 8.56 -19.39 24.39
C VAL A 61 9.10 -18.37 25.38
N ASP A 62 10.33 -17.93 25.13
CA ASP A 62 10.88 -16.75 25.79
C ASP A 62 10.36 -15.49 25.08
N PRO A 63 9.53 -14.65 25.74
CA PRO A 63 8.99 -13.43 25.13
C PRO A 63 10.07 -12.50 24.59
N ARG A 64 11.28 -12.53 25.15
CA ARG A 64 12.43 -11.71 24.72
C ARG A 64 12.85 -12.00 23.29
N ASN A 65 12.61 -13.23 22.81
CA ASN A 65 12.99 -13.67 21.47
C ASN A 65 11.86 -13.56 20.43
N ILE A 66 10.74 -12.96 20.81
CA ILE A 66 9.66 -12.65 19.86
C ILE A 66 10.02 -11.38 19.10
N ARG A 67 9.96 -11.48 17.76
CA ARG A 67 10.26 -10.41 16.81
C ARG A 67 9.07 -10.19 15.90
N LEU A 68 8.84 -8.95 15.48
CA LEU A 68 7.81 -8.60 14.52
C LEU A 68 8.47 -7.95 13.31
N PHE A 69 8.10 -8.34 12.10
CA PHE A 69 8.65 -7.82 10.87
C PHE A 69 7.57 -7.27 9.95
N GLY A 70 7.90 -6.23 9.19
CA GLY A 70 7.06 -5.67 8.13
C GLY A 70 7.61 -4.35 7.60
N ASN A 71 7.10 -3.93 6.43
CA ASN A 71 7.60 -2.74 5.71
C ASN A 71 6.63 -1.56 5.74
N GLY A 72 5.55 -1.66 6.52
CA GLY A 72 4.52 -0.64 6.64
C GLY A 72 3.48 -0.73 5.52
N ASN A 73 2.82 0.39 5.22
CA ASN A 73 1.63 0.43 4.36
C ASN A 73 1.85 1.07 2.99
N SER A 74 3.09 1.33 2.59
CA SER A 74 3.36 1.93 1.27
C SER A 74 3.23 0.88 0.19
N MET A 75 2.57 1.22 -0.92
CA MET A 75 2.75 0.48 -2.16
C MET A 75 4.21 0.58 -2.59
N LEU A 76 4.70 -0.46 -3.26
CA LEU A 76 6.05 -0.48 -3.78
C LEU A 76 6.20 0.56 -4.90
N PRO A 77 7.34 1.27 -4.98
CA PRO A 77 7.51 2.28 -5.99
C PRO A 77 7.64 1.68 -7.39
N GLU A 78 6.85 2.20 -8.31
CA GLU A 78 6.90 1.81 -9.74
C GLU A 78 8.17 2.30 -10.44
N ASN A 79 8.91 3.28 -9.92
CA ASN A 79 10.21 3.66 -10.47
C ASN A 79 11.32 2.80 -9.86
N ILE A 80 12.22 2.25 -10.67
CA ILE A 80 13.33 1.40 -10.19
C ILE A 80 14.33 2.13 -9.30
N ASP A 81 14.55 3.42 -9.53
CA ASP A 81 15.56 4.17 -8.78
C ASP A 81 15.04 4.65 -7.41
N GLU A 82 13.73 4.53 -7.17
CA GLU A 82 13.15 4.94 -5.90
C GLU A 82 13.51 3.96 -4.77
N GLU A 83 13.88 4.54 -3.62
CA GLU A 83 14.29 3.81 -2.43
C GLU A 83 13.17 2.90 -1.94
N ARG A 84 13.54 1.67 -1.61
CA ARG A 84 12.65 0.68 -1.00
C ARG A 84 13.40 -0.14 0.02
N ILE A 85 12.63 -0.83 0.85
CA ILE A 85 13.19 -1.80 1.78
C ILE A 85 13.39 -3.11 1.00
N ASP A 86 14.61 -3.62 1.02
CA ASP A 86 15.03 -4.80 0.23
C ASP A 86 14.40 -6.11 0.71
N ASP A 87 14.40 -6.37 2.03
CA ASP A 87 13.70 -7.50 2.70
C ASP A 87 12.73 -6.93 3.76
N LEU A 88 12.35 -7.68 4.79
CA LEU A 88 11.52 -7.16 5.89
C LEU A 88 12.33 -6.44 6.97
N LYS A 89 11.85 -5.28 7.42
CA LYS A 89 12.39 -4.59 8.61
C LYS A 89 11.73 -5.08 9.88
N GLU A 90 12.53 -5.21 10.93
CA GLU A 90 12.03 -5.48 12.28
C GLU A 90 11.35 -4.24 12.86
N ILE A 91 10.16 -4.44 13.43
CA ILE A 91 9.31 -3.43 14.05
C ILE A 91 9.54 -3.46 15.56
N GLN A 92 9.70 -2.29 16.18
CA GLN A 92 9.80 -2.19 17.63
C GLN A 92 8.45 -2.51 18.28
N ILE A 93 8.46 -3.46 19.22
CA ILE A 93 7.27 -3.89 19.96
C ILE A 93 7.42 -3.56 21.45
N HIS A 94 6.30 -3.36 22.14
CA HIS A 94 6.27 -3.36 23.60
C HIS A 94 5.85 -4.75 24.08
N VAL A 95 6.57 -5.32 25.04
CA VAL A 95 6.22 -6.62 25.64
C VAL A 95 6.03 -6.41 27.13
N SER A 96 4.86 -6.79 27.64
CA SER A 96 4.55 -6.75 29.07
C SER A 96 4.74 -8.16 29.65
N GLY A 97 5.52 -8.26 30.74
CA GLY A 97 5.77 -9.52 31.45
C GLY A 97 6.99 -10.31 30.99
N GLU A 98 7.89 -9.74 30.16
CA GLU A 98 9.02 -10.48 29.62
C GLU A 98 10.18 -10.77 30.59
N GLU A 99 10.10 -10.28 31.83
CA GLU A 99 11.21 -10.30 32.79
C GLU A 99 11.59 -11.69 33.28
N ASP A 100 10.62 -12.61 33.37
CA ASP A 100 10.84 -13.96 33.89
C ASP A 100 11.20 -14.99 32.80
N GLY A 101 11.20 -14.56 31.54
CA GLY A 101 11.53 -15.39 30.38
C GLY A 101 10.46 -16.42 30.00
N ARG A 102 9.22 -16.23 30.44
CA ARG A 102 8.06 -17.04 30.04
C ARG A 102 6.96 -16.13 29.53
N PHE A 103 6.15 -16.64 28.59
CA PHE A 103 4.97 -15.92 28.13
C PHE A 103 3.74 -16.42 28.93
N ASP A 104 3.46 -15.78 30.05
CA ASP A 104 2.36 -16.10 30.95
C ASP A 104 1.01 -15.56 30.47
N VAL A 105 -0.09 -16.02 31.08
CA VAL A 105 -1.48 -15.68 30.69
C VAL A 105 -1.77 -14.17 30.72
N GLN A 106 -1.04 -13.40 31.54
CA GLN A 106 -1.21 -11.95 31.65
C GLN A 106 -0.32 -11.17 30.67
N ASP A 107 0.59 -11.84 30.00
CA ASP A 107 1.56 -11.23 29.12
C ASP A 107 0.94 -10.88 27.77
N TYR A 108 1.49 -9.84 27.17
CA TYR A 108 1.03 -9.39 25.87
C TYR A 108 2.09 -8.56 25.16
N ILE A 109 1.93 -8.49 23.84
CA ILE A 109 2.73 -7.64 22.96
C ILE A 109 1.83 -6.53 22.43
N LEU A 110 2.33 -5.29 22.41
CA LEU A 110 1.73 -4.18 21.71
C LEU A 110 2.61 -3.72 20.55
N PHE A 111 1.98 -3.40 19.42
CA PHE A 111 2.65 -2.75 18.28
C PHE A 111 1.71 -1.74 17.62
N TYR A 112 2.27 -0.79 16.88
CA TYR A 112 1.48 0.14 16.08
C TYR A 112 1.17 -0.51 14.71
N GLY A 113 -0.11 -0.79 14.47
CA GLY A 113 -0.61 -1.23 13.18
C GLY A 113 -1.00 -0.03 12.32
N GLN A 114 -0.64 -0.07 11.03
CA GLN A 114 -0.97 0.96 10.06
C GLN A 114 -2.26 0.61 9.30
N PRO A 115 -3.00 1.60 8.78
CA PRO A 115 -4.04 1.37 7.77
C PRO A 115 -3.37 1.09 6.42
N ALA A 116 -4.07 0.44 5.49
CA ALA A 116 -3.51 0.19 4.14
C ALA A 116 -3.24 1.49 3.38
N ASP A 117 -4.15 2.45 3.48
CA ASP A 117 -3.99 3.78 2.89
C ASP A 117 -2.87 4.58 3.56
N LYS A 118 -2.04 5.22 2.74
CA LYS A 118 -0.91 6.01 3.22
C LYS A 118 -1.29 7.48 3.31
N ARG A 119 -1.23 8.03 4.52
CA ARG A 119 -1.38 9.47 4.75
C ARG A 119 -0.08 10.19 4.40
N ILE A 120 -0.16 11.20 3.54
CA ILE A 120 0.96 11.99 3.05
C ILE A 120 0.77 13.44 3.52
N TRP A 121 1.83 14.03 4.07
CA TRP A 121 1.85 15.44 4.43
C TRP A 121 2.41 16.28 3.27
N ASP A 122 1.62 17.21 2.76
CA ASP A 122 2.08 18.21 1.80
C ASP A 122 2.57 19.46 2.53
N SER A 123 3.89 19.54 2.74
CA SER A 123 4.53 20.67 3.41
C SER A 123 4.39 22.02 2.69
N SER A 124 4.06 22.03 1.39
CA SER A 124 3.88 23.28 0.64
C SER A 124 2.52 23.91 0.86
N ARG A 125 1.51 23.06 1.15
CA ARG A 125 0.12 23.47 1.35
C ARG A 125 -0.34 23.34 2.80
N ASN A 126 0.46 22.71 3.65
CA ASN A 126 0.13 22.38 5.04
C ASN A 126 -1.18 21.60 5.18
N ILE A 127 -1.35 20.57 4.35
CA ILE A 127 -2.50 19.68 4.42
C ILE A 127 -2.08 18.22 4.30
N PHE A 128 -2.92 17.33 4.82
CA PHE A 128 -2.82 15.91 4.55
C PHE A 128 -3.58 15.55 3.27
N SER A 129 -3.05 14.57 2.55
CA SER A 129 -3.73 13.80 1.51
C SER A 129 -3.54 12.31 1.77
N VAL A 130 -4.27 11.48 1.04
CA VAL A 130 -4.08 10.03 1.08
C VAL A 130 -3.69 9.48 -0.29
N GLU A 131 -2.77 8.53 -0.26
CA GLU A 131 -2.53 7.58 -1.34
C GLU A 131 -3.28 6.29 -0.99
N THR A 132 -4.35 6.00 -1.73
CA THR A 132 -5.17 4.79 -1.56
C THR A 132 -4.38 3.58 -2.07
N ASN A 133 -4.31 2.51 -1.27
CA ASN A 133 -3.63 1.29 -1.71
C ASN A 133 -4.53 0.53 -2.68
N ILE A 134 -4.08 0.27 -3.92
CA ILE A 134 -4.90 -0.39 -4.95
C ILE A 134 -4.87 -1.92 -4.88
N TYR A 135 -3.94 -2.50 -4.12
CA TYR A 135 -3.72 -3.94 -4.05
C TYR A 135 -4.33 -4.59 -2.80
N SER A 136 -4.44 -3.86 -1.69
CA SER A 136 -4.94 -4.42 -0.44
C SER A 136 -5.59 -3.40 0.48
N ASP A 137 -6.59 -3.85 1.24
CA ASP A 137 -7.18 -3.10 2.36
C ASP A 137 -6.50 -3.45 3.71
N ARG A 138 -5.36 -4.15 3.66
CA ARG A 138 -4.64 -4.63 4.84
C ARG A 138 -3.15 -4.39 4.76
N VAL A 139 -2.54 -4.27 5.94
CA VAL A 139 -1.09 -4.30 6.12
C VAL A 139 -0.73 -5.60 6.81
N TYR A 140 0.33 -6.27 6.34
CA TYR A 140 0.73 -7.58 6.83
C TYR A 140 2.04 -7.51 7.60
N TYR A 141 2.17 -8.40 8.58
CA TYR A 141 3.31 -8.50 9.47
C TYR A 141 3.67 -9.97 9.69
N PHE A 142 4.93 -10.22 10.02
CA PHE A 142 5.46 -11.55 10.29
C PHE A 142 5.98 -11.60 11.72
N LEU A 143 5.31 -12.39 12.55
CA LEU A 143 5.77 -12.72 13.89
C LEU A 143 6.76 -13.87 13.78
N LYS A 144 7.98 -13.67 14.27
CA LYS A 144 9.04 -14.68 14.29
C LYS A 144 9.40 -15.03 15.72
N ILE A 145 9.41 -16.32 16.02
CA ILE A 145 9.92 -16.87 17.28
C ILE A 145 11.20 -17.66 16.95
N GLY A 146 12.29 -17.34 17.64
CA GLY A 146 13.58 -17.98 17.46
C GLY A 146 14.50 -17.77 18.66
N ASP A 147 15.80 -17.69 18.40
CA ASP A 147 16.81 -17.61 19.47
C ASP A 147 17.40 -16.20 19.66
N ALA A 148 17.02 -15.25 18.81
CA ALA A 148 17.55 -13.88 18.84
C ALA A 148 16.56 -12.92 19.54
N PRO A 149 17.07 -11.99 20.38
CA PRO A 149 16.22 -11.02 21.05
C PRO A 149 15.58 -10.06 20.04
N GLY A 150 14.33 -9.66 20.30
CA GLY A 150 13.60 -8.71 19.46
C GLY A 150 13.77 -7.26 19.86
N GLN A 151 13.55 -6.36 18.90
CA GLN A 151 13.58 -4.93 19.16
C GLN A 151 12.41 -4.49 20.05
N ARG A 152 12.71 -3.62 21.02
CA ARG A 152 11.74 -3.09 21.99
C ARG A 152 11.55 -1.59 21.83
N ILE A 153 10.30 -1.15 21.97
CA ILE A 153 9.94 0.27 22.04
C ILE A 153 10.71 0.90 23.20
N GLN A 154 11.53 1.90 22.87
CA GLN A 154 12.26 2.66 23.86
C GLN A 154 11.35 3.68 24.53
N THR A 155 11.60 3.95 25.81
CA THR A 155 10.93 5.03 26.53
C THR A 155 11.86 6.22 26.65
N ILE A 156 11.42 7.40 26.20
CA ILE A 156 12.19 8.64 26.26
C ILE A 156 11.47 9.72 27.04
N GLU A 157 12.25 10.57 27.70
CA GLU A 157 11.82 11.86 28.24
C GLU A 157 12.57 12.96 27.50
N GLU A 158 11.84 13.83 26.82
CA GLU A 158 12.45 14.99 26.17
C GLU A 158 12.51 16.17 27.15
N THR A 159 13.72 16.64 27.44
CA THR A 159 13.97 17.66 28.47
C THR A 159 14.21 19.07 27.93
N GLY A 160 13.92 19.32 26.64
CA GLY A 160 14.08 20.64 26.02
C GLY A 160 13.13 21.68 26.63
N SER A 161 13.53 22.95 26.63
CA SER A 161 12.63 24.05 27.01
C SER A 161 11.68 24.36 25.86
N PRO A 162 10.36 24.33 26.05
CA PRO A 162 9.41 24.53 24.95
C PRO A 162 9.37 26.00 24.53
N GLU A 163 9.45 26.24 23.22
CA GLU A 163 9.33 27.55 22.57
C GLU A 163 7.88 27.85 22.18
N TYR A 164 7.08 26.80 22.03
CA TYR A 164 5.67 26.84 21.65
C TYR A 164 4.85 25.84 22.46
N VAL A 165 3.57 26.14 22.65
CA VAL A 165 2.61 25.24 23.30
C VAL A 165 1.54 24.87 22.28
N SER A 166 1.52 23.60 21.89
CA SER A 166 0.51 23.04 21.00
C SER A 166 -0.67 22.48 21.80
N THR A 167 -1.86 22.96 21.44
CA THR A 167 -3.15 22.47 21.95
C THR A 167 -4.08 22.05 20.80
N GLY A 168 -3.59 22.05 19.57
CA GLY A 168 -4.37 21.73 18.37
C GLY A 168 -3.57 20.88 17.39
N PHE A 169 -4.25 20.24 16.46
CA PHE A 169 -3.63 19.39 15.45
C PHE A 169 -4.38 19.43 14.13
N ASP A 170 -3.68 19.03 13.08
CA ASP A 170 -4.21 18.95 11.72
C ASP A 170 -4.95 17.62 11.56
N ALA A 171 -6.28 17.73 11.52
CA ALA A 171 -7.17 16.60 11.37
C ALA A 171 -7.54 16.41 9.91
N PHE A 172 -7.73 15.14 9.54
CA PHE A 172 -8.02 14.73 8.17
C PHE A 172 -9.09 13.65 8.19
N LEU A 173 -10.08 13.77 7.31
CA LEU A 173 -11.06 12.73 7.01
C LEU A 173 -11.18 12.55 5.50
N LYS A 174 -11.33 11.29 5.07
CA LYS A 174 -11.59 10.91 3.68
C LYS A 174 -12.90 10.13 3.62
N TYR A 175 -13.73 10.43 2.63
CA TYR A 175 -14.81 9.56 2.18
C TYR A 175 -14.55 9.17 0.74
N GLU A 176 -14.38 7.88 0.53
CA GLU A 176 -14.15 7.24 -0.76
C GLU A 176 -14.82 5.86 -0.71
N LYS A 177 -15.30 5.40 -1.85
CA LYS A 177 -15.86 4.07 -2.00
C LYS A 177 -15.41 3.48 -3.32
N GLU A 178 -14.83 2.29 -3.26
CA GLU A 178 -14.51 1.51 -4.43
C GLU A 178 -15.70 0.57 -4.72
N GLU A 179 -16.61 0.98 -5.60
CA GLU A 179 -17.80 0.19 -5.96
C GLU A 179 -17.82 -0.20 -7.45
N ILE A 180 -17.28 0.64 -8.35
CA ILE A 180 -17.38 0.43 -9.79
C ILE A 180 -16.11 0.87 -10.54
N ASN A 181 -15.56 -0.02 -11.37
CA ASN A 181 -14.65 0.34 -12.45
C ASN A 181 -15.49 0.69 -13.69
N LEU A 182 -15.40 1.92 -14.18
CA LEU A 182 -16.31 2.43 -15.22
C LEU A 182 -16.13 1.74 -16.57
N LEU A 183 -14.94 1.20 -16.86
CA LEU A 183 -14.67 0.43 -18.07
C LEU A 183 -15.02 -1.06 -17.91
N ASN A 184 -15.22 -1.56 -16.69
CA ASN A 184 -15.77 -2.89 -16.47
C ASN A 184 -17.31 -2.92 -16.67
N ASP A 185 -18.00 -1.90 -16.17
CA ASP A 185 -19.47 -1.81 -16.29
C ASP A 185 -19.92 -1.41 -17.71
N PHE A 186 -19.02 -0.87 -18.52
CA PHE A 186 -19.33 -0.51 -19.90
C PHE A 186 -19.28 -1.74 -20.81
N VAL A 187 -20.43 -2.07 -21.42
CA VAL A 187 -20.64 -3.29 -22.24
C VAL A 187 -19.67 -3.48 -23.41
N SER A 188 -19.02 -2.41 -23.86
CA SER A 188 -18.09 -2.45 -25.01
C SER A 188 -16.63 -2.63 -24.60
N THR A 189 -16.34 -2.79 -23.31
CA THR A 189 -14.99 -2.87 -22.75
C THR A 189 -14.91 -4.02 -21.73
N SER A 190 -13.73 -4.30 -21.17
CA SER A 190 -13.49 -5.47 -20.30
C SER A 190 -12.86 -5.13 -18.94
N GLY A 191 -12.97 -3.86 -18.51
CA GLY A 191 -12.31 -3.33 -17.33
C GLY A 191 -10.80 -3.15 -17.52
N THR A 192 -10.26 -2.11 -16.91
CA THR A 192 -8.83 -1.79 -16.90
C THR A 192 -8.60 -0.60 -15.97
N GLY A 193 -7.33 -0.34 -15.66
CA GLY A 193 -6.92 0.80 -14.89
C GLY A 193 -7.01 0.56 -13.39
N GLN A 194 -6.48 1.52 -12.64
CA GLN A 194 -6.31 1.41 -11.19
C GLN A 194 -7.42 2.10 -10.39
N ASN A 195 -8.30 2.89 -11.04
CA ASN A 195 -9.30 3.68 -10.34
C ASN A 195 -10.65 2.98 -10.23
N TRP A 196 -11.27 3.14 -9.06
CA TRP A 196 -12.63 2.75 -8.76
C TRP A 196 -13.43 3.96 -8.31
N TYR A 197 -14.73 3.93 -8.55
CA TYR A 197 -15.64 5.02 -8.21
C TYR A 197 -16.77 4.51 -7.33
N GLY A 198 -17.42 5.43 -6.63
CA GLY A 198 -18.52 5.15 -5.71
C GLY A 198 -19.82 5.78 -6.18
N ASP A 199 -20.36 6.65 -5.32
CA ASP A 199 -21.73 7.14 -5.41
C ASP A 199 -22.13 7.68 -6.79
N LEU A 200 -23.18 7.09 -7.38
CA LEU A 200 -23.75 7.47 -8.67
C LEU A 200 -24.66 8.71 -8.59
N PHE A 201 -24.47 9.63 -9.54
CA PHE A 201 -25.24 10.86 -9.77
C PHE A 201 -25.93 10.83 -11.14
N LYS A 202 -27.17 10.30 -11.18
CA LYS A 202 -28.01 10.21 -12.39
C LYS A 202 -29.49 10.44 -12.12
N GLY A 203 -30.10 9.58 -11.29
CA GLY A 203 -31.47 9.79 -10.80
C GLY A 203 -31.47 10.77 -9.63
N ILE A 204 -30.61 10.51 -8.65
CA ILE A 204 -30.29 11.43 -7.56
C ILE A 204 -29.14 12.32 -8.04
N ARG A 205 -29.35 13.64 -8.11
CA ARG A 205 -28.35 14.63 -8.57
C ARG A 205 -27.71 15.43 -7.45
N GLN A 206 -28.26 15.33 -6.25
CA GLN A 206 -27.80 16.05 -5.07
C GLN A 206 -27.68 15.04 -3.93
N ARG A 207 -26.52 15.02 -3.26
CA ARG A 207 -26.24 14.13 -2.14
C ARG A 207 -25.59 14.91 -1.00
N ASP A 208 -26.01 14.59 0.21
CA ASP A 208 -25.47 15.13 1.45
C ASP A 208 -24.46 14.14 2.03
N TYR A 209 -23.30 14.63 2.45
CA TYR A 209 -22.21 13.85 3.03
C TYR A 209 -21.82 14.36 4.42
N SER A 210 -22.63 15.22 5.03
CA SER A 210 -22.30 15.87 6.31
C SER A 210 -22.06 14.84 7.42
N ASP A 211 -22.77 13.71 7.39
CA ASP A 211 -22.60 12.60 8.34
C ASP A 211 -21.23 11.90 8.27
N LYS A 212 -20.44 12.15 7.22
CA LYS A 212 -19.09 11.60 7.03
C LYS A 212 -17.99 12.51 7.54
N PHE A 213 -18.28 13.79 7.79
CA PHE A 213 -17.28 14.82 8.08
C PHE A 213 -17.53 15.51 9.42
N ILE A 214 -17.36 14.72 10.49
CA ILE A 214 -17.49 15.18 11.88
C ILE A 214 -16.08 15.32 12.48
N PHE A 215 -15.71 16.56 12.80
CA PHE A 215 -14.45 16.95 13.41
C PHE A 215 -14.69 17.41 14.86
N PRO A 216 -14.76 16.51 15.85
CA PRO A 216 -15.12 16.90 17.21
C PRO A 216 -14.07 17.82 17.84
N ASN A 217 -14.50 18.88 18.52
CA ASN A 217 -13.63 19.94 19.06
C ASN A 217 -12.88 20.71 17.95
N LEU A 218 -13.59 21.10 16.89
CA LEU A 218 -13.03 21.86 15.78
C LEU A 218 -12.61 23.27 16.22
N ILE A 219 -11.49 23.74 15.70
CA ILE A 219 -10.99 25.10 15.90
C ILE A 219 -11.41 25.95 14.70
N SER A 220 -12.49 26.72 14.84
CA SER A 220 -13.12 27.46 13.73
C SER A 220 -12.38 28.75 13.33
N SER A 221 -11.35 29.15 14.07
CA SER A 221 -10.47 30.27 13.67
C SER A 221 -9.59 29.93 12.47
N ASP A 222 -9.37 28.64 12.23
CA ASP A 222 -8.47 28.15 11.20
C ASP A 222 -9.31 27.70 10.00
N ALA A 223 -8.85 28.06 8.79
CA ALA A 223 -9.53 27.66 7.57
C ALA A 223 -9.40 26.14 7.36
N GLY A 224 -10.50 25.51 6.96
CA GLY A 224 -10.49 24.14 6.47
C GLY A 224 -10.17 24.09 4.98
N HIS A 225 -9.85 22.90 4.49
CA HIS A 225 -9.59 22.64 3.09
C HIS A 225 -10.35 21.41 2.62
N VAL A 226 -11.05 21.51 1.48
CA VAL A 226 -11.81 20.40 0.89
C VAL A 226 -11.30 20.10 -0.50
N LYS A 227 -11.15 18.81 -0.81
CA LYS A 227 -10.87 18.31 -2.16
C LYS A 227 -11.94 17.29 -2.53
N VAL A 228 -12.50 17.45 -3.72
CA VAL A 228 -13.50 16.54 -4.31
C VAL A 228 -13.04 16.16 -5.70
N VAL A 229 -12.96 14.86 -5.95
CA VAL A 229 -12.65 14.29 -7.28
C VAL A 229 -13.90 13.58 -7.79
N PHE A 230 -14.23 13.80 -9.05
CA PHE A 230 -15.51 13.37 -9.61
C PHE A 230 -15.38 13.01 -11.09
N ALA A 231 -15.84 11.83 -11.48
CA ALA A 231 -15.93 11.43 -12.87
C ALA A 231 -17.30 11.82 -13.46
N SER A 232 -17.30 12.34 -14.69
CA SER A 232 -18.51 12.72 -15.40
C SER A 232 -18.48 12.27 -16.86
N ARG A 233 -19.53 11.56 -17.28
CA ARG A 233 -19.82 11.19 -18.67
C ARG A 233 -21.04 11.97 -19.15
N SER A 234 -20.86 12.85 -20.13
CA SER A 234 -21.91 13.75 -20.63
C SER A 234 -21.67 14.12 -22.10
N ASP A 235 -22.73 14.25 -22.90
CA ASP A 235 -22.69 14.73 -24.30
C ASP A 235 -22.60 16.26 -24.41
N ALA A 236 -22.79 16.99 -23.30
CA ALA A 236 -22.58 18.43 -23.20
C ALA A 236 -21.76 18.78 -21.95
N THR A 237 -21.13 19.97 -21.95
CA THR A 237 -20.43 20.50 -20.76
C THR A 237 -21.39 20.60 -19.59
N THR A 238 -20.98 20.06 -18.45
CA THR A 238 -21.72 20.04 -17.19
C THR A 238 -20.90 20.73 -16.08
N ALA A 239 -21.44 20.79 -14.86
CA ALA A 239 -20.74 21.33 -13.70
C ALA A 239 -20.91 20.42 -12.48
N LEU A 240 -19.82 20.17 -11.76
CA LEU A 240 -19.88 19.70 -10.38
C LEU A 240 -19.97 20.93 -9.47
N LYS A 241 -20.84 20.88 -8.47
CA LYS A 241 -20.94 21.88 -7.42
C LYS A 241 -20.72 21.26 -6.05
N VAL A 242 -19.90 21.90 -5.24
CA VAL A 242 -19.62 21.53 -3.85
C VAL A 242 -20.12 22.66 -2.97
N LYS A 243 -21.08 22.37 -2.10
CA LYS A 243 -21.54 23.27 -1.05
C LYS A 243 -20.96 22.83 0.27
N ILE A 244 -20.14 23.67 0.88
CA ILE A 244 -19.55 23.42 2.20
C ILE A 244 -19.75 24.63 3.10
N GLU A 245 -20.38 24.43 4.26
CA GLU A 245 -20.58 25.49 5.26
C GLU A 245 -21.24 26.77 4.69
N GLY A 246 -22.17 26.59 3.75
CA GLY A 246 -22.87 27.67 3.06
C GLY A 246 -22.11 28.34 1.90
N GLN A 247 -20.86 27.96 1.64
CA GLN A 247 -20.07 28.39 0.49
C GLN A 247 -20.30 27.42 -0.68
N GLU A 248 -20.49 27.92 -1.91
CA GLU A 248 -20.66 27.09 -3.13
C GLU A 248 -19.44 27.28 -4.04
N PHE A 249 -18.78 26.17 -4.35
CA PHE A 249 -17.72 26.06 -5.35
C PHE A 249 -18.25 25.29 -6.56
N SER A 250 -17.76 25.62 -7.76
CA SER A 250 -18.24 25.00 -9.00
C SER A 250 -17.10 24.74 -9.97
N ARG A 251 -17.12 23.57 -10.61
CA ARG A 251 -16.15 23.14 -11.62
C ARG A 251 -16.86 22.69 -12.87
N LEU A 252 -16.57 23.34 -14.00
CA LEU A 252 -17.01 22.88 -15.31
C LEU A 252 -16.25 21.60 -15.71
N ILE A 253 -16.99 20.62 -16.23
CA ILE A 253 -16.46 19.38 -16.79
C ILE A 253 -16.95 19.27 -18.23
N GLY A 254 -16.01 19.13 -19.17
CA GLY A 254 -16.32 19.05 -20.61
C GLY A 254 -17.09 17.78 -21.00
N SER A 255 -17.57 17.74 -22.23
CA SER A 255 -18.27 16.58 -22.79
C SER A 255 -17.32 15.48 -23.30
N VAL A 256 -17.92 14.31 -23.55
CA VAL A 256 -17.37 13.16 -24.28
C VAL A 256 -18.37 12.74 -25.36
N ASP A 257 -17.93 11.96 -26.35
CA ASP A 257 -18.85 11.34 -27.31
C ASP A 257 -19.46 10.08 -26.68
N LEU A 258 -20.78 10.09 -26.48
CA LEU A 258 -21.48 8.95 -25.85
C LEU A 258 -21.64 7.77 -26.80
N SER A 259 -21.45 7.97 -28.10
CA SER A 259 -21.63 6.97 -29.15
C SER A 259 -20.34 6.26 -29.56
N ASP A 260 -19.19 6.81 -29.19
CA ASP A 260 -17.87 6.25 -29.48
C ASP A 260 -17.46 5.25 -28.38
N PRO A 261 -17.42 3.93 -28.66
CA PRO A 261 -17.01 2.93 -27.67
C PRO A 261 -15.50 2.89 -27.44
N GLU A 262 -14.71 3.47 -28.36
CA GLU A 262 -13.23 3.50 -28.32
C GLU A 262 -12.71 4.84 -27.80
N GLY A 263 -13.55 5.86 -27.77
CA GLY A 263 -13.26 7.17 -27.21
C GLY A 263 -13.21 7.18 -25.69
N ARG A 264 -12.67 8.28 -25.15
CA ARG A 264 -12.63 8.54 -23.70
C ARG A 264 -14.01 8.39 -23.07
N TYR A 265 -14.10 7.53 -22.07
CA TYR A 265 -15.35 7.16 -21.41
C TYR A 265 -15.94 8.30 -20.57
N ALA A 266 -15.12 8.97 -19.76
CA ALA A 266 -15.54 10.07 -18.89
C ALA A 266 -14.43 11.11 -18.70
N ARG A 267 -14.74 12.23 -18.06
CA ARG A 267 -13.77 13.27 -17.66
C ARG A 267 -13.81 13.50 -16.16
N ILE A 268 -12.65 13.79 -15.59
CA ILE A 268 -12.52 14.15 -14.18
C ILE A 268 -12.74 15.66 -13.98
N GLY A 269 -13.54 16.00 -12.97
CA GLY A 269 -13.59 17.31 -12.35
C GLY A 269 -12.97 17.25 -10.96
N ILE A 270 -12.16 18.26 -10.64
CA ILE A 270 -11.56 18.42 -9.31
C ILE A 270 -11.97 19.79 -8.78
N ILE A 271 -12.48 19.83 -7.56
CA ILE A 271 -12.65 21.04 -6.75
C ILE A 271 -11.71 20.90 -5.57
N GLU A 272 -10.87 21.90 -5.35
CA GLU A 272 -9.91 21.92 -4.26
C GLU A 272 -9.84 23.35 -3.72
N GLU A 273 -10.47 23.59 -2.57
CA GLU A 273 -10.79 24.93 -2.10
C GLU A 273 -10.70 25.04 -0.57
N SER A 274 -10.42 26.25 -0.09
CA SER A 274 -10.46 26.57 1.35
C SER A 274 -11.86 27.01 1.78
N PHE A 275 -12.26 26.70 3.00
CA PHE A 275 -13.55 27.10 3.57
C PHE A 275 -13.41 27.51 5.04
N ASN A 276 -14.42 28.20 5.55
CA ASN A 276 -14.49 28.57 6.97
C ASN A 276 -15.50 27.63 7.66
N ALA A 277 -15.02 26.86 8.63
CA ALA A 277 -15.85 25.96 9.41
C ALA A 277 -16.72 26.73 10.43
N GLN A 278 -17.98 26.32 10.60
CA GLN A 278 -18.93 26.94 11.54
C GLN A 278 -19.21 26.06 12.78
N GLY A 279 -18.79 24.80 12.76
CA GLY A 279 -18.90 23.88 13.89
C GLY A 279 -18.25 22.52 13.63
N ASP A 280 -18.38 21.60 14.59
CA ASP A 280 -17.77 20.26 14.53
C ASP A 280 -18.31 19.40 13.39
N ASN A 281 -19.60 19.54 13.06
CA ASN A 281 -20.23 18.82 11.96
C ASN A 281 -20.24 19.72 10.72
N LEU A 282 -19.44 19.36 9.70
CA LEU A 282 -19.33 20.14 8.48
C LEU A 282 -20.47 19.78 7.52
N ASN A 283 -21.25 20.79 7.13
CA ASN A 283 -22.32 20.62 6.16
C ASN A 283 -21.71 20.53 4.76
N ILE A 284 -21.68 19.33 4.18
CA ILE A 284 -21.09 19.07 2.87
C ILE A 284 -22.14 18.45 1.95
N GLN A 285 -22.37 19.09 0.81
CA GLN A 285 -23.32 18.64 -0.19
C GLN A 285 -22.72 18.75 -1.58
N LEU A 286 -22.87 17.68 -2.36
CA LEU A 286 -22.53 17.66 -3.77
C LEU A 286 -23.80 17.80 -4.61
N ASP A 287 -23.73 18.66 -5.63
CA ASP A 287 -24.79 18.85 -6.62
C ASP A 287 -24.18 18.71 -8.03
N PHE A 288 -24.74 17.80 -8.81
CA PHE A 288 -24.39 17.56 -10.21
C PHE A 288 -25.64 17.79 -11.07
N PRO A 289 -26.01 19.06 -11.33
CA PRO A 289 -27.24 19.38 -12.01
C PRO A 289 -27.21 18.90 -13.47
N GLN A 290 -28.35 18.42 -13.96
CA GLN A 290 -28.52 18.20 -15.38
C GLN A 290 -28.80 19.54 -16.05
N ILE A 291 -27.78 20.13 -16.68
CA ILE A 291 -27.89 21.42 -17.37
C ILE A 291 -28.42 21.20 -18.79
N ASN A 292 -27.60 20.54 -19.63
CA ASN A 292 -27.90 20.20 -21.03
C ASN A 292 -27.46 18.76 -21.28
N GLY A 293 -28.24 18.02 -22.08
CA GLY A 293 -27.85 16.68 -22.51
C GLY A 293 -27.97 15.58 -21.44
N ASN A 294 -27.51 14.38 -21.79
CA ASN A 294 -27.51 13.21 -20.91
C ASN A 294 -26.20 13.16 -20.15
N SER A 295 -26.26 13.40 -18.84
CA SER A 295 -25.09 13.32 -17.96
C SER A 295 -25.23 12.21 -16.92
N THR A 296 -24.13 11.54 -16.61
CA THR A 296 -23.97 10.61 -15.48
C THR A 296 -22.67 10.95 -14.78
N GLY A 297 -22.68 10.99 -13.45
CA GLY A 297 -21.49 11.27 -12.65
C GLY A 297 -21.27 10.25 -11.56
N TRP A 298 -20.02 10.12 -11.11
CA TRP A 298 -19.63 9.22 -10.04
C TRP A 298 -18.63 9.93 -9.14
N LEU A 299 -18.87 9.83 -7.83
CA LEU A 299 -17.90 10.31 -6.85
C LEU A 299 -16.69 9.39 -6.83
N ASP A 300 -15.51 9.97 -6.92
CA ASP A 300 -14.25 9.28 -6.62
C ASP A 300 -14.00 9.42 -5.11
N LEU A 301 -13.65 10.63 -4.66
CA LEU A 301 -13.39 10.90 -3.25
C LEU A 301 -13.80 12.31 -2.80
N ILE A 302 -13.95 12.44 -1.48
CA ILE A 302 -14.00 13.70 -0.74
C ILE A 302 -12.94 13.64 0.37
N GLU A 303 -11.97 14.54 0.34
CA GLU A 303 -10.97 14.74 1.39
C GLU A 303 -11.21 16.08 2.09
N VAL A 304 -11.18 16.08 3.42
CA VAL A 304 -11.33 17.30 4.23
C VAL A 304 -10.23 17.38 5.26
N ASN A 305 -9.53 18.50 5.26
CA ASN A 305 -8.60 18.90 6.32
C ASN A 305 -9.23 20.00 7.16
N ALA A 306 -9.08 19.90 8.47
CA ALA A 306 -9.52 20.93 9.41
C ALA A 306 -8.66 20.91 10.68
N ARG A 307 -8.69 21.99 11.44
CA ARG A 307 -7.99 22.07 12.72
C ARG A 307 -8.87 21.58 13.85
N ARG A 308 -8.34 20.75 14.75
CA ARG A 308 -9.03 20.29 15.96
C ARG A 308 -8.19 20.53 17.21
N ALA A 309 -8.82 20.72 18.36
CA ALA A 309 -8.15 20.71 19.64
C ALA A 309 -7.64 19.29 19.98
N ILE A 310 -6.47 19.18 20.60
CA ILE A 310 -5.90 17.90 21.05
C ILE A 310 -6.64 17.46 22.32
N ARG A 311 -7.74 16.73 22.14
CA ARG A 311 -8.58 16.24 23.23
C ARG A 311 -8.82 14.74 23.08
N TYR A 312 -8.43 14.00 24.12
CA TYR A 312 -8.63 12.56 24.18
C TYR A 312 -9.95 12.24 24.90
N GLU A 313 -10.85 11.55 24.19
CA GLU A 313 -12.21 11.25 24.65
C GLU A 313 -12.46 9.73 24.66
N ASN A 314 -11.54 8.97 25.26
CA ASN A 314 -11.62 7.51 25.35
C ASN A 314 -11.69 6.80 23.99
N GLN A 315 -10.99 7.34 22.99
CA GLN A 315 -10.67 6.67 21.73
C GLN A 315 -9.22 7.03 21.35
N PRO A 316 -8.46 6.11 20.72
CA PRO A 316 -7.11 6.43 20.25
C PRO A 316 -7.11 7.69 19.39
N LEU A 317 -6.23 8.64 19.71
CA LEU A 317 -6.10 9.91 19.00
C LEU A 317 -4.74 9.94 18.31
N ILE A 318 -4.75 9.89 16.98
CA ILE A 318 -3.55 10.11 16.16
C ILE A 318 -3.52 11.57 15.73
N PHE A 319 -2.42 12.27 16.02
CA PHE A 319 -2.34 13.71 15.77
C PHE A 319 -0.94 14.15 15.35
N SER A 320 -0.90 15.19 14.53
CA SER A 320 0.30 15.87 14.05
C SER A 320 -0.02 17.36 13.98
N ASP A 321 0.91 18.21 14.38
CA ASP A 321 0.69 19.67 14.40
C ASP A 321 1.75 20.41 13.59
N HIS A 322 1.37 20.92 12.42
CA HIS A 322 2.26 21.69 11.56
C HIS A 322 2.69 23.04 12.15
N HIS A 323 1.92 23.62 13.09
CA HIS A 323 2.33 24.85 13.78
C HIS A 323 3.59 24.62 14.63
N THR A 324 3.86 23.39 15.06
CA THR A 324 5.07 23.06 15.82
C THR A 324 6.35 23.07 14.98
N GLN A 325 6.24 22.97 13.64
CA GLN A 325 7.39 22.81 12.75
C GLN A 325 8.35 24.00 12.71
N GLN A 326 7.90 25.16 13.21
CA GLN A 326 8.69 26.38 13.27
C GLN A 326 9.59 26.46 14.51
N PHE A 327 9.44 25.51 15.43
CA PHE A 327 10.07 25.53 16.75
C PHE A 327 10.96 24.31 16.94
N ALA A 328 12.10 24.50 17.60
CA ALA A 328 13.01 23.38 17.88
C ALA A 328 12.38 22.41 18.89
N THR A 329 11.66 22.94 19.87
CA THR A 329 10.94 22.15 20.88
C THR A 329 9.58 22.78 21.16
N SER A 330 8.54 21.96 21.15
CA SER A 330 7.19 22.35 21.53
C SER A 330 6.69 21.52 22.71
N GLN A 331 5.90 22.12 23.58
CA GLN A 331 5.11 21.39 24.56
C GLN A 331 3.77 21.02 23.95
N ILE A 332 3.44 19.73 23.96
CA ILE A 332 2.14 19.22 23.55
C ILE A 332 1.27 19.08 24.79
N ILE A 333 0.04 19.60 24.72
CA ILE A 333 -0.96 19.45 25.78
C ILE A 333 -2.18 18.71 25.22
N ILE A 334 -2.47 17.56 25.82
CA ILE A 334 -3.65 16.74 25.55
C ILE A 334 -4.67 16.98 26.66
N GLU A 335 -5.85 17.46 26.33
CA GLU A 335 -6.98 17.50 27.26
C GLU A 335 -7.52 16.09 27.49
N THR A 336 -7.50 15.63 28.74
CA THR A 336 -7.97 14.28 29.10
C THR A 336 -8.28 14.16 30.59
N LEU A 337 -9.26 13.34 30.93
CA LEU A 337 -9.53 12.92 32.31
C LEU A 337 -8.85 11.58 32.65
N ASN A 338 -8.19 10.93 31.69
CA ASN A 338 -7.56 9.63 31.87
C ASN A 338 -6.12 9.80 32.42
N PRO A 339 -5.84 9.39 33.68
CA PRO A 339 -4.52 9.51 34.28
C PRO A 339 -3.53 8.42 33.81
N GLN A 340 -3.98 7.45 32.99
CA GLN A 340 -3.19 6.34 32.46
C GLN A 340 -2.93 6.47 30.95
N LEU A 341 -3.17 7.65 30.37
CA LEU A 341 -3.00 7.89 28.94
C LEU A 341 -1.55 7.66 28.52
N LYS A 342 -1.31 6.68 27.65
CA LYS A 342 -0.01 6.47 27.01
C LYS A 342 0.09 7.30 25.75
N VAL A 343 1.30 7.76 25.45
CA VAL A 343 1.60 8.48 24.20
C VAL A 343 2.82 7.84 23.56
N TRP A 344 2.66 7.41 22.30
CA TRP A 344 3.77 6.99 21.46
C TRP A 344 4.00 7.98 20.33
N ASP A 345 5.25 8.23 20.02
CA ASP A 345 5.66 8.83 18.77
C ASP A 345 5.71 7.77 17.68
N ILE A 346 4.91 7.96 16.64
CA ILE A 346 4.76 7.05 15.49
C ILE A 346 5.19 7.75 14.19
N SER A 347 6.03 8.78 14.28
CA SER A 347 6.58 9.47 13.10
C SER A 347 7.36 8.51 12.20
N ASN A 348 8.02 7.50 12.79
CA ASN A 348 8.47 6.31 12.10
C ASN A 348 7.65 5.11 12.62
N PRO A 349 6.69 4.58 11.85
CA PRO A 349 5.79 3.52 12.32
C PRO A 349 6.48 2.17 12.54
N LEU A 350 7.67 1.96 11.97
CA LEU A 350 8.47 0.75 12.22
C LEU A 350 9.30 0.86 13.51
N GLN A 351 9.53 2.09 13.99
CA GLN A 351 10.34 2.37 15.17
C GLN A 351 9.60 3.33 16.12
N PRO A 352 8.41 2.95 16.62
CA PRO A 352 7.67 3.78 17.56
C PRO A 352 8.44 3.97 18.87
N ILE A 353 8.25 5.13 19.50
CA ILE A 353 8.92 5.50 20.75
C ILE A 353 7.86 5.85 21.81
N SER A 354 7.99 5.29 23.01
CA SER A 354 7.12 5.64 24.14
C SER A 354 7.59 6.94 24.78
N ILE A 355 6.68 7.89 24.96
CA ILE A 355 6.97 9.20 25.53
C ILE A 355 6.57 9.23 27.01
N ILE A 356 7.48 9.68 27.87
CA ILE A 356 7.18 9.99 29.26
C ILE A 356 6.31 11.25 29.31
N THR A 357 5.14 11.12 29.93
CA THR A 357 4.14 12.17 30.01
C THR A 357 3.92 12.63 31.44
N ASN A 358 3.52 13.90 31.59
CA ASN A 358 3.14 14.50 32.86
C ASN A 358 1.61 14.59 32.94
N HIS A 359 1.02 13.94 33.94
CA HIS A 359 -0.42 13.94 34.16
C HIS A 359 -0.83 14.94 35.25
N THR A 360 -1.87 15.72 34.98
CA THR A 360 -2.56 16.55 35.97
C THR A 360 -4.08 16.33 35.81
N GLN A 361 -4.89 16.90 36.70
CA GLN A 361 -6.30 16.52 36.86
C GLN A 361 -7.14 16.50 35.56
N ASN A 362 -6.82 17.33 34.55
CA ASN A 362 -7.56 17.41 33.28
C ASN A 362 -6.66 17.45 32.02
N ARG A 363 -5.36 17.13 32.15
CA ARG A 363 -4.44 17.18 31.00
C ARG A 363 -3.25 16.26 31.17
N THR A 364 -2.75 15.80 30.03
CA THR A 364 -1.48 15.11 29.86
C THR A 364 -0.58 16.00 29.01
N SER A 365 0.68 16.20 29.41
CA SER A 365 1.62 17.04 28.66
C SER A 365 3.01 16.43 28.55
N PHE A 366 3.69 16.69 27.45
CA PHE A 366 5.07 16.29 27.22
C PHE A 366 5.74 17.31 26.28
N ASN A 367 7.08 17.35 26.31
CA ASN A 367 7.84 18.15 25.34
C ASN A 367 8.25 17.25 24.18
N ALA A 368 8.39 17.82 22.99
CA ALA A 368 8.80 17.12 21.79
C ALA A 368 9.70 18.00 20.91
N SER A 369 10.67 17.38 20.24
CA SER A 369 11.53 17.98 19.24
C SER A 369 10.76 18.08 17.94
N THR A 370 10.38 19.30 17.57
CA THR A 370 9.40 19.55 16.50
C THR A 370 10.00 20.25 15.28
N SER A 371 11.32 20.15 15.05
CA SER A 371 11.95 20.66 13.81
C SER A 371 11.47 19.96 12.53
N LEU A 372 10.81 18.81 12.67
CA LEU A 372 10.09 18.09 11.62
C LEU A 372 8.67 17.79 12.12
N LEU A 373 7.73 17.58 11.20
CA LEU A 373 6.38 17.18 11.58
C LEU A 373 6.42 15.82 12.30
N ARG A 374 6.04 15.81 13.57
CA ARG A 374 5.90 14.59 14.37
C ARG A 374 4.45 14.11 14.34
N THR A 375 4.27 12.80 14.35
CA THR A 375 2.96 12.16 14.51
C THR A 375 2.96 11.35 15.79
N PHE A 376 1.98 11.60 16.65
CA PHE A 376 1.80 10.90 17.91
C PHE A 376 0.50 10.13 17.91
N ILE A 377 0.45 9.07 18.71
CA ILE A 377 -0.77 8.37 19.08
C ILE A 377 -0.94 8.40 20.60
N ALA A 378 -2.07 8.93 21.06
CA ALA A 378 -2.48 8.88 22.45
C ALA A 378 -3.56 7.81 22.63
N PHE A 379 -3.34 6.87 23.56
CA PHE A 379 -4.21 5.71 23.71
C PHE A 379 -4.24 5.17 25.14
N ASN A 380 -5.24 4.33 25.42
CA ASN A 380 -5.26 3.44 26.57
C ASN A 380 -5.17 1.98 26.10
N GLU A 381 -4.51 1.12 26.87
CA GLU A 381 -4.27 -0.28 26.47
C GLU A 381 -5.57 -1.09 26.31
N ASP A 382 -6.61 -0.75 27.06
CA ASP A 382 -7.93 -1.39 26.97
C ASP A 382 -8.62 -1.17 25.61
N GLN A 383 -8.12 -0.23 24.80
CA GLN A 383 -8.62 0.09 23.46
C GLN A 383 -7.79 -0.56 22.35
N SER A 384 -6.83 -1.42 22.72
CA SER A 384 -5.99 -2.08 21.74
C SER A 384 -6.83 -2.99 20.83
N LEU A 385 -6.53 -2.96 19.54
CA LEU A 385 -7.15 -3.77 18.51
C LEU A 385 -6.57 -5.19 18.55
N THR A 386 -7.29 -6.16 18.00
CA THR A 386 -6.79 -7.53 17.79
C THR A 386 -6.48 -7.70 16.30
N PRO A 387 -5.27 -8.17 15.94
CA PRO A 387 -4.96 -8.38 14.52
C PRO A 387 -5.66 -9.62 14.00
N VAL A 388 -5.65 -9.80 12.68
CA VAL A 388 -6.16 -11.03 12.07
C VAL A 388 -5.02 -12.02 11.91
N ALA A 389 -5.21 -13.23 12.44
CA ALA A 389 -4.31 -14.35 12.28
C ALA A 389 -4.45 -14.97 10.89
N LEU A 390 -3.33 -15.12 10.17
CA LEU A 390 -3.27 -15.77 8.85
C LEU A 390 -2.56 -17.13 8.89
N GLY A 391 -1.93 -17.46 10.02
CA GLY A 391 -1.38 -18.79 10.30
C GLY A 391 0.14 -18.87 10.20
N GLN A 392 0.67 -20.07 10.42
CA GLN A 392 2.09 -20.37 10.30
C GLN A 392 2.51 -20.45 8.83
N LEU A 393 3.72 -19.99 8.53
CA LEU A 393 4.34 -20.09 7.21
C LEU A 393 5.57 -21.01 7.25
N PRO A 394 5.83 -21.75 6.17
CA PRO A 394 7.13 -22.40 6.00
C PRO A 394 8.22 -21.35 5.83
N ASN A 395 9.46 -21.72 6.18
CA ASN A 395 10.61 -20.87 5.97
C ASN A 395 10.91 -20.72 4.48
N GLN A 396 11.28 -19.51 4.07
CA GLN A 396 11.55 -19.13 2.68
C GLN A 396 12.77 -18.20 2.58
N ASN A 397 13.51 -18.30 1.48
CA ASN A 397 14.71 -17.49 1.25
C ASN A 397 14.93 -17.23 -0.25
N LEU A 398 14.02 -16.47 -0.86
CA LEU A 398 14.18 -16.02 -2.25
C LEU A 398 15.42 -15.12 -2.42
N HIS A 399 15.73 -14.33 -1.40
CA HIS A 399 16.97 -13.55 -1.31
C HIS A 399 18.26 -14.38 -1.41
N GLY A 400 18.21 -15.70 -1.20
CA GLY A 400 19.37 -16.60 -1.35
C GLY A 400 19.56 -17.17 -2.75
N LEU A 401 18.63 -16.92 -3.68
CA LEU A 401 18.66 -17.51 -5.02
C LEU A 401 19.67 -16.82 -5.96
N ASP A 402 20.33 -17.62 -6.78
CA ASP A 402 21.31 -17.19 -7.79
C ASP A 402 21.42 -18.24 -8.93
N GLY A 403 21.99 -17.86 -10.07
CA GLY A 403 22.28 -18.78 -11.19
C GLY A 403 21.05 -19.26 -11.96
N ILE A 404 19.91 -18.60 -11.80
CA ILE A 404 18.63 -18.93 -12.46
C ILE A 404 18.62 -18.33 -13.87
N ASN A 405 18.29 -19.10 -14.91
CA ASN A 405 18.09 -18.57 -16.26
C ASN A 405 16.63 -18.22 -16.55
N MET A 406 15.70 -19.01 -16.01
CA MET A 406 14.25 -18.84 -16.17
C MET A 406 13.53 -18.96 -14.83
N LEU A 407 12.65 -18.00 -14.55
CA LEU A 407 11.73 -18.03 -13.41
C LEU A 407 10.32 -18.35 -13.89
N ILE A 408 9.65 -19.30 -13.25
CA ILE A 408 8.21 -19.56 -13.43
C ILE A 408 7.49 -19.16 -12.14
N VAL A 409 6.66 -18.13 -12.22
CA VAL A 409 5.82 -17.67 -11.10
C VAL A 409 4.43 -18.28 -11.23
N HIS A 410 3.93 -18.93 -10.19
CA HIS A 410 2.65 -19.64 -10.24
C HIS A 410 1.87 -19.54 -8.92
N PRO A 411 0.56 -19.77 -8.91
CA PRO A 411 -0.21 -19.96 -7.69
C PRO A 411 -0.01 -21.39 -7.13
N SER A 412 -0.40 -21.60 -5.88
CA SER A 412 -0.29 -22.92 -5.21
C SER A 412 -1.04 -24.05 -5.96
N ASN A 413 -2.18 -23.75 -6.59
CA ASN A 413 -2.99 -24.76 -7.28
C ASN A 413 -2.45 -25.20 -8.65
N LEU A 414 -1.37 -24.59 -9.15
CA LEU A 414 -0.73 -24.93 -10.44
C LEU A 414 0.71 -25.44 -10.28
N GLU A 415 1.15 -25.71 -9.05
CA GLU A 415 2.53 -26.06 -8.71
C GLU A 415 3.04 -27.31 -9.46
N GLU A 416 2.22 -28.36 -9.57
CA GLU A 416 2.61 -29.60 -10.28
C GLU A 416 2.91 -29.34 -11.77
N GLN A 417 2.06 -28.56 -12.45
CA GLN A 417 2.25 -28.25 -13.87
C GLN A 417 3.40 -27.26 -14.09
N ALA A 418 3.62 -26.31 -13.16
CA ALA A 418 4.79 -25.44 -13.20
C ALA A 418 6.09 -26.25 -13.10
N GLN A 419 6.17 -27.19 -12.16
CA GLN A 419 7.32 -28.08 -12.01
C GLN A 419 7.51 -29.00 -13.23
N GLN A 420 6.42 -29.50 -13.82
CA GLN A 420 6.48 -30.30 -15.04
C GLN A 420 7.11 -29.50 -16.20
N LEU A 421 6.69 -28.24 -16.38
CA LEU A 421 7.24 -27.36 -17.41
C LEU A 421 8.70 -26.99 -17.13
N ALA A 422 9.05 -26.70 -15.88
CA ALA A 422 10.42 -26.42 -15.47
C ALA A 422 11.35 -27.60 -15.79
N ASN A 423 10.96 -28.82 -15.40
CA ASN A 423 11.72 -30.04 -15.69
C ASN A 423 11.92 -30.25 -17.19
N HIS A 424 10.87 -30.02 -17.99
CA HIS A 424 10.98 -30.09 -19.44
C HIS A 424 11.98 -29.07 -19.99
N ARG A 425 11.91 -27.81 -19.57
CA ARG A 425 12.84 -26.75 -20.02
C ARG A 425 14.28 -27.02 -19.60
N MET A 426 14.51 -27.53 -18.39
CA MET A 426 15.85 -27.96 -17.95
C MET A 426 16.42 -29.07 -18.86
N LEU A 427 15.63 -30.09 -19.18
CA LEU A 427 16.09 -31.24 -19.97
C LEU A 427 16.20 -30.96 -21.48
N HIS A 428 15.23 -30.22 -22.02
CA HIS A 428 15.12 -29.97 -23.46
C HIS A 428 15.95 -28.75 -23.90
N SER A 429 15.96 -27.69 -23.09
CA SER A 429 16.64 -26.43 -23.43
C SER A 429 17.99 -26.27 -22.73
N GLY A 430 18.31 -27.08 -21.70
CA GLY A 430 19.60 -27.04 -21.01
C GLY A 430 19.83 -25.79 -20.16
N ILE A 431 18.76 -25.18 -19.65
CA ILE A 431 18.79 -23.95 -18.84
C ILE A 431 18.40 -24.24 -17.38
N SER A 432 18.87 -23.43 -16.43
CA SER A 432 18.42 -23.48 -15.04
C SER A 432 17.04 -22.84 -14.88
N VAL A 433 16.09 -23.55 -14.27
CA VAL A 433 14.70 -23.09 -14.10
C VAL A 433 14.27 -23.26 -12.66
N GLU A 434 13.76 -22.19 -12.06
CA GLU A 434 13.14 -22.22 -10.74
C GLU A 434 11.65 -21.90 -10.82
N THR A 435 10.86 -22.57 -9.99
CA THR A 435 9.41 -22.37 -9.86
C THR A 435 9.12 -21.80 -8.48
N ILE A 436 8.48 -20.64 -8.41
CA ILE A 436 8.23 -19.94 -7.16
C ILE A 436 6.74 -19.62 -7.04
N ARG A 437 6.15 -19.86 -5.86
CA ARG A 437 4.78 -19.44 -5.60
C ARG A 437 4.71 -17.93 -5.45
N ILE A 438 3.68 -17.33 -6.03
CA ILE A 438 3.50 -15.87 -6.00
C ILE A 438 3.43 -15.31 -4.57
N GLU A 439 2.85 -16.05 -3.63
CA GLU A 439 2.73 -15.63 -2.23
C GLU A 439 4.10 -15.51 -1.53
N GLU A 440 5.08 -16.33 -1.92
CA GLU A 440 6.45 -16.27 -1.38
C GLU A 440 7.15 -14.99 -1.82
N ILE A 441 6.95 -14.58 -3.08
CA ILE A 441 7.45 -13.31 -3.62
C ILE A 441 6.83 -12.14 -2.84
N PHE A 442 5.52 -12.15 -2.64
CA PHE A 442 4.85 -11.10 -1.86
C PHE A 442 5.38 -11.03 -0.43
N ASN A 443 5.61 -12.17 0.22
CA ASN A 443 6.09 -12.20 1.61
C ASN A 443 7.46 -11.51 1.77
N GLU A 444 8.42 -11.78 0.87
CA GLU A 444 9.78 -11.21 0.96
C GLU A 444 9.88 -9.80 0.36
N PHE A 445 9.25 -9.54 -0.80
CA PHE A 445 9.46 -8.29 -1.55
C PHE A 445 8.38 -7.22 -1.34
N ALA A 446 7.20 -7.58 -0.81
CA ALA A 446 6.08 -6.65 -0.57
C ALA A 446 5.50 -6.73 0.85
N SER A 447 6.27 -7.30 1.79
CA SER A 447 5.81 -7.49 3.17
C SER A 447 4.46 -8.21 3.26
N GLY A 448 4.19 -9.13 2.34
CA GLY A 448 2.99 -9.95 2.28
C GLY A 448 1.80 -9.34 1.54
N SER A 449 1.89 -8.09 1.07
CA SER A 449 0.89 -7.43 0.23
C SER A 449 0.92 -8.00 -1.20
N PRO A 450 -0.23 -8.22 -1.87
CA PRO A 450 -0.27 -8.68 -3.26
C PRO A 450 0.06 -7.58 -4.29
N ASP A 451 1.10 -6.80 -3.99
CA ASP A 451 1.60 -5.73 -4.86
C ASP A 451 2.39 -6.33 -6.03
N VAL A 452 1.96 -6.06 -7.25
CA VAL A 452 2.55 -6.66 -8.46
C VAL A 452 4.01 -6.27 -8.65
N THR A 453 4.42 -5.12 -8.13
CA THR A 453 5.80 -4.64 -8.21
C THR A 453 6.78 -5.58 -7.51
N ALA A 454 6.31 -6.40 -6.56
CA ALA A 454 7.13 -7.45 -5.94
C ALA A 454 7.71 -8.43 -6.96
N ILE A 455 6.93 -8.77 -8.00
CA ILE A 455 7.36 -9.68 -9.08
C ILE A 455 8.52 -9.04 -9.85
N ARG A 456 8.39 -7.77 -10.21
CA ARG A 456 9.45 -7.02 -10.90
C ARG A 456 10.69 -6.89 -10.02
N ASP A 457 10.52 -6.55 -8.76
CA ASP A 457 11.64 -6.30 -7.85
C ASP A 457 12.42 -7.60 -7.57
N PHE A 458 11.74 -8.74 -7.47
CA PHE A 458 12.39 -10.04 -7.43
C PHE A 458 13.10 -10.39 -8.75
N ALA A 459 12.45 -10.18 -9.89
CA ALA A 459 13.08 -10.37 -11.21
C ALA A 459 14.31 -9.48 -11.39
N LYS A 460 14.27 -8.24 -10.89
CA LYS A 460 15.40 -7.31 -10.89
C LYS A 460 16.56 -7.83 -10.07
N MET A 461 16.30 -8.34 -8.86
CA MET A 461 17.35 -8.95 -8.03
C MET A 461 18.06 -10.09 -8.78
N LEU A 462 17.29 -10.98 -9.42
CA LEU A 462 17.85 -12.08 -10.21
C LEU A 462 18.67 -11.58 -11.41
N TYR A 463 18.17 -10.56 -12.10
CA TYR A 463 18.83 -9.92 -13.25
C TYR A 463 20.17 -9.28 -12.85
N ASP A 464 20.18 -8.50 -11.77
CA ASP A 464 21.37 -7.79 -11.30
C ASP A 464 22.44 -8.76 -10.77
N ARG A 465 22.06 -9.95 -10.27
CA ARG A 465 22.98 -10.99 -9.80
C ARG A 465 23.54 -11.86 -10.92
N ASN A 466 22.72 -12.15 -11.92
CA ASN A 466 23.04 -13.13 -12.96
C ASN A 466 22.67 -12.59 -14.35
N GLU A 467 23.68 -12.23 -15.14
CA GLU A 467 23.50 -11.86 -16.56
C GLU A 467 22.81 -12.96 -17.39
N GLY A 468 22.83 -14.21 -16.91
CA GLY A 468 22.16 -15.36 -17.51
C GLY A 468 20.66 -15.44 -17.24
N PHE A 469 20.09 -14.61 -16.37
CA PHE A 469 18.64 -14.51 -16.19
C PHE A 469 18.01 -13.82 -17.41
N LYS A 470 17.15 -14.55 -18.13
CA LYS A 470 16.62 -14.10 -19.44
C LYS A 470 15.13 -14.32 -19.62
N TYR A 471 14.49 -15.12 -18.78
CA TYR A 471 13.11 -15.54 -18.99
C TYR A 471 12.28 -15.44 -17.71
N LEU A 472 11.16 -14.71 -17.79
CA LEU A 472 10.12 -14.71 -16.78
C LEU A 472 8.83 -15.28 -17.38
N LEU A 473 8.29 -16.33 -16.76
CA LEU A 473 7.01 -16.93 -17.14
C LEU A 473 6.01 -16.76 -16.00
N LEU A 474 4.91 -16.06 -16.30
CA LEU A 474 3.77 -15.92 -15.39
C LEU A 474 2.76 -17.02 -15.70
N PHE A 475 2.58 -17.96 -14.77
CA PHE A 475 1.71 -19.11 -14.97
C PHE A 475 0.44 -18.97 -14.11
N GLY A 476 -0.58 -18.34 -14.69
CA GLY A 476 -1.87 -18.09 -14.07
C GLY A 476 -2.62 -16.99 -14.83
N ASP A 477 -3.94 -16.97 -14.70
CA ASP A 477 -4.75 -15.87 -15.21
C ASP A 477 -4.61 -14.60 -14.34
N ALA A 478 -4.96 -13.45 -14.92
CA ALA A 478 -4.88 -12.14 -14.27
C ALA A 478 -6.17 -11.30 -14.47
N THR A 479 -6.36 -10.30 -13.62
CA THR A 479 -7.45 -9.32 -13.74
C THR A 479 -7.01 -7.96 -13.20
N PHE A 480 -7.67 -6.89 -13.67
CA PHE A 480 -7.55 -5.53 -13.12
C PHE A 480 -8.14 -5.43 -11.69
N ASP A 481 -8.99 -6.37 -11.29
CA ASP A 481 -9.71 -6.34 -10.02
C ASP A 481 -8.91 -6.97 -8.87
N PHE A 482 -7.84 -6.28 -8.46
CA PHE A 482 -6.90 -6.79 -7.44
C PHE A 482 -7.54 -7.09 -6.08
N LYS A 483 -8.52 -6.27 -5.68
CA LYS A 483 -9.25 -6.42 -4.40
C LYS A 483 -10.55 -7.22 -4.51
N ASN A 484 -10.88 -7.73 -5.70
CA ASN A 484 -12.13 -8.43 -5.99
C ASN A 484 -13.41 -7.60 -5.68
N ILE A 485 -13.38 -6.30 -6.01
CA ILE A 485 -14.47 -5.34 -5.80
C ILE A 485 -15.65 -5.65 -6.73
N ALA A 486 -15.39 -5.99 -8.00
CA ALA A 486 -16.43 -6.34 -8.97
C ALA A 486 -16.97 -7.76 -8.76
N GLY A 487 -16.45 -8.51 -7.78
CA GLY A 487 -16.88 -9.88 -7.48
C GLY A 487 -16.58 -10.84 -8.61
N LEU A 488 -15.51 -10.59 -9.36
CA LEU A 488 -15.01 -11.51 -10.37
C LEU A 488 -14.59 -12.84 -9.72
N SER A 489 -14.51 -13.92 -10.50
CA SER A 489 -14.13 -15.21 -9.92
C SER A 489 -12.70 -15.13 -9.36
N PRO A 490 -12.44 -15.55 -8.10
CA PRO A 490 -11.09 -15.58 -7.55
C PRO A 490 -10.10 -16.41 -8.37
N SER A 491 -10.59 -17.35 -9.19
CA SER A 491 -9.79 -18.12 -10.15
C SER A 491 -9.20 -17.29 -11.30
N LEU A 492 -9.54 -16.00 -11.40
CA LEU A 492 -9.07 -15.09 -12.44
C LEU A 492 -7.87 -14.23 -12.01
N ASN A 493 -7.60 -14.08 -10.71
CA ASN A 493 -6.44 -13.31 -10.21
C ASN A 493 -5.39 -14.22 -9.57
N LEU A 494 -4.84 -15.16 -10.35
CA LEU A 494 -3.91 -16.17 -9.84
C LEU A 494 -2.47 -15.67 -9.83
N VAL A 495 -2.05 -14.97 -10.89
CA VAL A 495 -0.78 -14.25 -10.95
C VAL A 495 -1.10 -12.88 -11.54
N PRO A 496 -1.06 -11.80 -10.75
CA PRO A 496 -1.57 -10.51 -11.22
C PRO A 496 -0.72 -9.95 -12.37
N THR A 497 -1.31 -9.05 -13.14
CA THR A 497 -0.65 -8.27 -14.19
C THR A 497 -0.57 -6.80 -13.74
N TYR A 498 0.26 -6.00 -14.41
CA TYR A 498 0.27 -4.56 -14.15
C TYR A 498 -0.83 -3.87 -14.96
N GLU A 499 -1.60 -2.99 -14.32
CA GLU A 499 -2.59 -2.14 -14.97
C GLU A 499 -2.04 -0.72 -15.12
N THR A 500 -2.25 -0.09 -16.28
CA THR A 500 -1.88 1.32 -16.46
C THR A 500 -2.73 2.24 -15.57
N ARG A 501 -2.24 3.45 -15.27
CA ARG A 501 -3.02 4.42 -14.45
C ARG A 501 -4.26 4.96 -15.15
N GLU A 502 -4.31 4.90 -16.48
CA GLU A 502 -5.45 5.39 -17.26
C GLU A 502 -6.65 4.45 -17.07
N SER A 503 -7.73 4.99 -16.50
CA SER A 503 -8.92 4.20 -16.13
C SER A 503 -10.20 4.67 -16.85
N LEU A 504 -10.09 5.69 -17.72
CA LEU A 504 -11.24 6.31 -18.40
C LEU A 504 -11.09 6.37 -19.92
N ASP A 505 -10.07 5.73 -20.49
CA ASP A 505 -9.83 5.69 -21.93
C ASP A 505 -9.57 4.23 -22.33
N PRO A 506 -10.49 3.58 -23.08
CA PRO A 506 -10.44 2.13 -23.31
C PRO A 506 -9.31 1.68 -24.23
N ILE A 507 -8.66 2.59 -24.95
CA ILE A 507 -7.49 2.28 -25.78
C ILE A 507 -6.20 2.43 -24.96
N ARG A 508 -6.17 3.37 -24.00
CA ARG A 508 -4.97 3.72 -23.23
C ARG A 508 -4.91 3.08 -21.85
N GLY A 509 -6.05 2.67 -21.30
CA GLY A 509 -6.14 1.73 -20.20
C GLY A 509 -5.93 0.31 -20.72
N PHE A 510 -4.89 -0.38 -20.26
CA PHE A 510 -4.66 -1.78 -20.61
C PHE A 510 -3.81 -2.49 -19.55
N PRO A 511 -3.96 -3.82 -19.40
CA PRO A 511 -3.00 -4.65 -18.70
C PRO A 511 -1.72 -4.82 -19.51
N THR A 512 -0.58 -4.95 -18.84
CA THR A 512 0.67 -5.36 -19.49
C THR A 512 1.59 -6.11 -18.54
N ASP A 513 2.21 -7.18 -19.04
CA ASP A 513 3.27 -7.89 -18.32
C ASP A 513 4.66 -7.31 -18.64
N ASP A 514 4.79 -6.43 -19.65
CA ASP A 514 6.07 -5.79 -20.04
C ASP A 514 6.71 -5.06 -18.85
N TYR A 515 5.89 -4.52 -17.95
CA TYR A 515 6.32 -3.89 -16.71
C TYR A 515 7.32 -4.73 -15.90
N PHE A 516 7.16 -6.06 -15.89
CA PHE A 516 8.02 -6.96 -15.10
C PHE A 516 9.40 -7.20 -15.71
N GLY A 517 9.65 -6.75 -16.95
CA GLY A 517 10.94 -6.87 -17.64
C GLY A 517 11.59 -5.54 -17.95
N LEU A 518 11.03 -4.43 -17.48
CA LEU A 518 11.73 -3.15 -17.36
C LEU A 518 12.53 -3.21 -16.06
N LEU A 519 13.85 -3.42 -16.12
CA LEU A 519 14.70 -3.71 -14.96
C LEU A 519 15.89 -2.74 -14.83
N THR A 520 16.05 -1.85 -15.80
CA THR A 520 17.16 -0.90 -15.87
C THR A 520 16.87 0.38 -15.08
N SER A 521 17.93 1.01 -14.57
CA SER A 521 17.85 2.30 -13.86
C SER A 521 17.12 3.36 -14.70
N GLY A 522 16.21 4.10 -14.07
CA GLY A 522 15.37 5.11 -14.69
C GLY A 522 14.06 4.61 -15.32
N GLU A 523 13.79 3.30 -15.32
CA GLU A 523 12.58 2.70 -15.90
C GLU A 523 11.48 2.42 -14.85
N GLY A 524 10.31 1.98 -15.34
CA GLY A 524 9.20 1.42 -14.55
C GLY A 524 8.03 2.37 -14.31
N ALA A 525 8.27 3.66 -14.05
CA ALA A 525 7.22 4.61 -13.67
C ALA A 525 6.21 4.99 -14.78
N ASP A 526 6.59 4.86 -16.06
CA ASP A 526 5.77 5.29 -17.19
C ASP A 526 5.72 4.28 -18.35
N LEU A 527 6.10 3.03 -18.07
CA LEU A 527 6.22 1.93 -19.05
C LEU A 527 7.13 2.25 -20.25
N LYS A 528 8.03 3.22 -20.12
CA LYS A 528 9.07 3.46 -21.13
C LYS A 528 10.33 2.70 -20.76
N GLY A 529 10.93 2.09 -21.77
CA GLY A 529 12.14 1.33 -21.63
C GLY A 529 12.27 0.26 -22.71
N ALA A 530 13.36 -0.50 -22.65
CA ALA A 530 13.51 -1.71 -23.43
C ALA A 530 13.39 -2.92 -22.51
N LEU A 531 12.74 -3.99 -22.98
CA LEU A 531 12.65 -5.21 -22.18
C LEU A 531 14.03 -5.84 -22.00
N ASP A 532 14.47 -5.93 -20.75
CA ASP A 532 15.76 -6.51 -20.34
C ASP A 532 15.74 -8.06 -20.35
N ILE A 533 14.54 -8.63 -20.18
CA ILE A 533 14.27 -10.07 -20.21
C ILE A 533 13.04 -10.37 -21.06
N ALA A 534 12.95 -11.61 -21.56
CA ALA A 534 11.75 -12.08 -22.25
C ALA A 534 10.67 -12.48 -21.23
N ILE A 535 9.46 -11.98 -21.43
CA ILE A 535 8.31 -12.26 -20.57
C ILE A 535 7.27 -13.04 -21.35
N GLY A 536 6.64 -14.02 -20.71
CA GLY A 536 5.48 -14.72 -21.25
C GLY A 536 4.47 -15.04 -20.17
N ARG A 537 3.22 -15.30 -20.58
CA ARG A 537 2.14 -15.75 -19.69
C ARG A 537 1.47 -17.01 -20.21
N LEU A 538 1.19 -17.95 -19.30
CA LEU A 538 0.27 -19.06 -19.51
C LEU A 538 -0.99 -18.81 -18.67
N PRO A 539 -2.07 -18.26 -19.26
CA PRO A 539 -3.27 -17.84 -18.52
C PRO A 539 -4.20 -19.03 -18.22
N ALA A 540 -3.74 -19.97 -17.39
CA ALA A 540 -4.57 -21.07 -16.91
C ALA A 540 -5.33 -20.65 -15.64
N LYS A 541 -6.63 -20.94 -15.60
CA LYS A 541 -7.50 -20.65 -14.44
C LYS A 541 -7.56 -21.79 -13.44
N ASN A 542 -7.17 -22.99 -13.87
CA ASN A 542 -7.26 -24.23 -13.12
C ASN A 542 -6.26 -25.26 -13.63
N GLU A 543 -6.12 -26.33 -12.86
CA GLU A 543 -5.21 -27.44 -13.14
C GLU A 543 -5.47 -28.07 -14.53
N GLN A 544 -6.73 -28.26 -14.93
CA GLN A 544 -7.04 -28.92 -16.21
C GLN A 544 -6.59 -28.08 -17.41
N GLU A 545 -6.80 -26.76 -17.37
CA GLU A 545 -6.29 -25.84 -18.39
C GLU A 545 -4.76 -25.82 -18.43
N ALA A 546 -4.11 -25.82 -17.26
CA ALA A 546 -2.66 -25.87 -17.14
C ALA A 546 -2.07 -27.15 -17.75
N ILE A 547 -2.67 -28.31 -17.48
CA ILE A 547 -2.29 -29.60 -18.08
C ILE A 547 -2.35 -29.52 -19.61
N VAL A 548 -3.41 -28.93 -20.17
CA VAL A 548 -3.58 -28.79 -21.62
C VAL A 548 -2.48 -27.89 -22.21
N LEU A 549 -2.18 -26.75 -21.59
CA LEU A 549 -1.14 -25.83 -22.07
C LEU A 549 0.26 -26.44 -22.01
N VAL A 550 0.62 -27.02 -20.86
CA VAL A 550 1.95 -27.63 -20.65
C VAL A 550 2.15 -28.83 -21.58
N ASN A 551 1.15 -29.72 -21.70
CA ASN A 551 1.26 -30.86 -22.60
C ASN A 551 1.38 -30.43 -24.07
N LYS A 552 0.71 -29.35 -24.50
CA LYS A 552 0.89 -28.82 -25.87
C LYS A 552 2.34 -28.39 -26.11
N ILE A 553 2.95 -27.68 -25.15
CA ILE A 553 4.33 -27.21 -25.24
C ILE A 553 5.30 -28.41 -25.31
N ILE A 554 5.18 -29.36 -24.38
CA ILE A 554 6.05 -30.55 -24.33
C ILE A 554 5.90 -31.39 -25.60
N ASN A 555 4.66 -31.59 -26.06
CA ASN A 555 4.41 -32.33 -27.29
C ASN A 555 5.03 -31.61 -28.48
N TYR A 556 4.91 -30.28 -28.57
CA TYR A 556 5.51 -29.50 -29.66
C TYR A 556 7.04 -29.69 -29.72
N ASP A 557 7.70 -29.65 -28.56
CA ASP A 557 9.16 -29.77 -28.46
C ASP A 557 9.68 -31.20 -28.71
N THR A 558 8.95 -32.22 -28.27
CA THR A 558 9.47 -33.60 -28.23
C THR A 558 8.89 -34.56 -29.27
N ASN A 559 7.72 -34.25 -29.85
CA ASN A 559 7.04 -35.21 -30.71
C ASN A 559 7.74 -35.32 -32.08
N PRO A 560 8.38 -36.45 -32.41
CA PRO A 560 9.10 -36.61 -33.66
C PRO A 560 8.17 -36.58 -34.88
N GLY A 561 6.85 -36.74 -34.68
CA GLY A 561 5.83 -36.64 -35.72
C GLY A 561 5.58 -35.21 -36.21
N TYR A 562 6.04 -34.17 -35.50
CA TYR A 562 5.95 -32.79 -35.96
C TYR A 562 7.03 -32.42 -36.98
N GLN A 563 7.20 -33.26 -38.01
CA GLN A 563 7.86 -32.90 -39.27
C GLN A 563 6.83 -32.65 -40.39
N ASP A 564 5.56 -32.51 -40.01
CA ASP A 564 4.44 -32.34 -40.93
C ASP A 564 4.46 -30.98 -41.65
N SER A 565 3.84 -30.96 -42.84
CA SER A 565 3.81 -29.80 -43.73
C SER A 565 3.18 -28.54 -43.13
N TRP A 566 2.38 -28.67 -42.07
CA TRP A 566 1.73 -27.54 -41.41
C TRP A 566 2.72 -26.56 -40.75
N LEU A 567 3.91 -27.02 -40.35
CA LEU A 567 4.96 -26.13 -39.81
C LEU A 567 5.43 -25.08 -40.83
N ASN A 568 5.28 -25.37 -42.12
CA ASN A 568 5.61 -24.47 -43.22
C ASN A 568 4.39 -23.71 -43.77
N GLN A 569 3.23 -23.81 -43.11
CA GLN A 569 2.01 -23.12 -43.50
C GLN A 569 1.80 -21.92 -42.56
N LEU A 570 1.72 -20.73 -43.14
CA LEU A 570 1.47 -19.47 -42.44
C LEU A 570 0.13 -18.93 -42.91
N THR A 571 -0.69 -18.47 -41.97
CA THR A 571 -1.95 -17.77 -42.25
C THR A 571 -1.76 -16.30 -41.95
N PHE A 572 -2.07 -15.45 -42.92
CA PHE A 572 -2.17 -14.01 -42.74
C PHE A 572 -3.64 -13.64 -42.93
N SER A 573 -4.27 -13.12 -41.87
CA SER A 573 -5.69 -12.73 -41.86
C SER A 573 -5.85 -11.23 -41.99
#